data_AF-A0A7L4RLT1-F1
#
_entry.id   AF-A0A7L4RLT1-F1
#
_cell.length_a   1.000
_cell.length_b   1.000
_cell.length_c   1.000
_cell.angle_alpha   90.00
_cell.angle_beta   90.00
_cell.angle_gamma   90.00
#
_symmetry.space_group_name_H-M   'P 1'
#
loop_
_entity.id
_entity.type
_entity.pdbx_description
1 polymer ?
#
loop_
_entity_poly.entity_id
_entity_poly.type
_entity_poly.pdbx_seq_one_letter_code
_entity_poly.pdbx_strand_id
1 'polypeptide(L)'
;MRKGYLNIVILAVIVAVFLLAFTVLPKQQMPVLTKDDVEKLLLKDLLEQNIPVSEVRVLNLNKAPEGDVWTATVIIARNQHSRCPTVEKWDYSDALRFKYRPEMLINDCNQRASIALREEALINSGKSTRFAAITGANDAFGCAFENKKYDSAAAEYCPPLDETAFNAFATDLPLNAWIVYWTGANQTAFIALSPQNEMLKTS
;
A
#
# COMPACT_ATOMS: atom_id res chain seq x y z
N MET A 1 -4.04 58.62 -46.37
CA MET A 1 -3.15 57.89 -45.43
C MET A 1 -3.61 57.92 -43.95
N ARG A 2 -4.65 58.67 -43.53
CA ARG A 2 -5.05 58.75 -42.10
C ARG A 2 -5.88 57.56 -41.57
N LYS A 3 -6.64 56.84 -42.40
CA LYS A 3 -7.52 55.74 -41.95
C LYS A 3 -6.77 54.46 -41.56
N GLY A 4 -5.65 54.16 -42.20
CA GLY A 4 -4.84 52.97 -41.89
C GLY A 4 -4.12 53.06 -40.54
N TYR A 5 -3.65 54.25 -40.18
CA TYR A 5 -2.95 54.48 -38.91
C TYR A 5 -3.89 54.34 -37.70
N LEU A 6 -5.14 54.79 -37.83
CA LEU A 6 -6.15 54.69 -36.78
C LEU A 6 -6.46 53.23 -36.43
N ASN A 7 -6.57 52.35 -37.42
CA ASN A 7 -6.83 50.92 -37.20
C ASN A 7 -5.65 50.21 -36.54
N ILE A 8 -4.41 50.59 -36.87
CA ILE A 8 -3.21 50.03 -36.25
C ILE A 8 -3.11 50.44 -34.77
N VAL A 9 -3.41 51.70 -34.46
CA VAL A 9 -3.40 52.20 -33.08
C VAL A 9 -4.48 51.51 -32.24
N ILE A 10 -5.69 51.33 -32.77
CA ILE A 10 -6.77 50.62 -32.07
C ILE A 10 -6.37 49.17 -31.79
N LEU A 11 -5.78 48.48 -32.77
CA LEU A 11 -5.32 47.10 -32.59
C LEU A 11 -4.21 47.01 -31.53
N ALA A 12 -3.26 47.93 -31.56
CA ALA A 12 -2.17 47.98 -30.57
C ALA A 12 -2.70 48.21 -29.14
N VAL A 13 -3.70 49.07 -28.98
CA VAL A 13 -4.35 49.31 -27.68
C VAL A 13 -5.10 48.06 -27.21
N ILE A 14 -5.84 47.38 -28.09
CA ILE A 14 -6.53 46.13 -27.75
C ILE A 14 -5.52 45.07 -27.30
N VAL A 15 -4.45 44.86 -28.05
CA VAL A 15 -3.40 43.89 -27.69
C VAL A 15 -2.73 44.25 -26.37
N ALA A 16 -2.44 45.54 -26.13
CA ALA A 16 -1.86 45.99 -24.87
C ALA A 16 -2.81 45.76 -23.68
N VAL A 17 -4.11 45.99 -23.85
CA VAL A 17 -5.14 45.72 -22.83
C VAL A 17 -5.25 44.23 -22.55
N PHE A 18 -5.21 43.37 -23.57
CA PHE A 18 -5.20 41.91 -23.40
C PHE A 18 -3.94 41.43 -22.66
N LEU A 19 -2.76 41.94 -23.02
CA LEU A 19 -1.52 41.60 -22.32
C LEU A 19 -1.53 42.06 -20.86
N LEU A 20 -2.04 43.26 -20.58
CA LEU A 20 -2.25 43.76 -19.21
C LEU A 20 -3.23 42.89 -18.44
N ALA A 21 -4.35 42.50 -19.03
CA ALA A 21 -5.31 41.59 -18.40
C ALA A 21 -4.64 40.25 -18.00
N PHE A 22 -3.76 39.70 -18.84
CA PHE A 22 -2.99 38.50 -18.52
C PHE A 22 -2.00 38.68 -17.35
N THR A 23 -1.48 39.90 -17.12
CA THR A 23 -0.62 40.18 -15.96
C THR A 23 -1.39 40.39 -14.65
N VAL A 24 -2.66 40.77 -14.74
CA VAL A 24 -3.53 41.06 -13.58
C VAL A 24 -4.39 39.85 -13.18
N LEU A 25 -4.58 38.88 -14.08
CA LEU A 25 -5.17 37.60 -13.72
C LEU A 25 -4.30 36.96 -12.63
N PRO A 26 -4.86 36.63 -11.45
CA PRO A 26 -4.12 35.96 -10.41
C PRO A 26 -3.59 34.66 -11.03
N LYS A 27 -2.26 34.47 -11.01
CA LYS A 27 -1.67 33.17 -11.32
C LYS A 27 -2.44 32.18 -10.47
N GLN A 28 -3.21 31.30 -11.11
CA GLN A 28 -3.89 30.21 -10.40
C GLN A 28 -2.79 29.43 -9.68
N GLN A 29 -2.64 29.67 -8.38
CA GLN A 29 -1.78 28.85 -7.55
C GLN A 29 -2.43 27.49 -7.58
N MET A 30 -1.77 26.53 -8.23
CA MET A 30 -2.23 25.16 -8.18
C MET A 30 -2.36 24.76 -6.71
N PRO A 31 -3.45 24.10 -6.30
CA PRO A 31 -3.64 23.72 -4.92
C PRO A 31 -2.43 22.88 -4.48
N VAL A 32 -1.84 23.25 -3.34
CA VAL A 32 -0.76 22.46 -2.75
C VAL A 32 -1.36 21.14 -2.33
N LEU A 33 -1.06 20.07 -3.08
CA LEU A 33 -1.56 18.74 -2.76
C LEU A 33 -1.01 18.27 -1.41
N THR A 34 -1.89 17.76 -0.57
CA THR A 34 -1.52 17.11 0.68
C THR A 34 -1.10 15.65 0.44
N LYS A 35 -0.50 15.01 1.44
CA LYS A 35 -0.17 13.59 1.39
C LYS A 35 -1.42 12.74 1.12
N ASP A 36 -2.52 13.03 1.82
CA ASP A 36 -3.80 12.32 1.67
C ASP A 36 -4.39 12.49 0.26
N ASP A 37 -4.23 13.65 -0.36
CA ASP A 37 -4.69 13.88 -1.73
C ASP A 37 -3.92 13.01 -2.72
N VAL A 38 -2.59 12.91 -2.54
CA VAL A 38 -1.72 12.11 -3.40
C VAL A 38 -1.99 10.62 -3.21
N GLU A 39 -2.21 10.19 -1.96
CA GLU A 39 -2.58 8.81 -1.66
C GLU A 39 -3.90 8.43 -2.33
N LYS A 40 -4.94 9.29 -2.25
CA LYS A 40 -6.21 9.06 -2.95
C LYS A 40 -6.04 9.00 -4.47
N LEU A 41 -5.18 9.84 -5.04
CA LEU A 41 -4.86 9.80 -6.47
C LEU A 41 -4.17 8.48 -6.86
N LEU A 42 -3.20 8.01 -6.07
CA LEU A 42 -2.54 6.73 -6.28
C LEU A 42 -3.53 5.56 -6.18
N LEU A 43 -4.36 5.53 -5.14
CA LEU A 43 -5.37 4.48 -4.97
C LEU A 43 -6.38 4.48 -6.12
N LYS A 44 -6.75 5.65 -6.65
CA LYS A 44 -7.61 5.77 -7.82
C LYS A 44 -6.95 5.21 -9.08
N ASP A 45 -5.68 5.54 -9.35
CA ASP A 45 -4.92 4.98 -10.48
C ASP A 45 -4.83 3.44 -10.40
N LEU A 46 -4.54 2.91 -9.21
CA LEU A 46 -4.51 1.45 -8.99
C LEU A 46 -5.87 0.80 -9.24
N LEU A 47 -6.96 1.43 -8.79
CA LEU A 47 -8.31 0.97 -9.09
C LEU A 47 -8.62 0.98 -10.59
N GLU A 48 -8.22 2.02 -11.33
CA GLU A 48 -8.36 2.10 -12.79
C GLU A 48 -7.57 1.01 -13.51
N GLN A 49 -6.49 0.52 -12.90
CA GLN A 49 -5.70 -0.63 -13.36
C GLN A 49 -6.25 -1.99 -12.87
N ASN A 50 -7.47 -2.02 -12.30
CA ASN A 50 -8.14 -3.20 -11.74
C ASN A 50 -7.40 -3.84 -10.56
N ILE A 51 -6.73 -3.04 -9.75
CA ILE A 51 -6.12 -3.47 -8.49
C ILE A 51 -7.03 -3.01 -7.33
N PRO A 52 -7.67 -3.93 -6.59
CA PRO A 52 -8.51 -3.56 -5.46
C PRO A 52 -7.71 -2.86 -4.37
N VAL A 53 -8.27 -1.79 -3.79
CA VAL A 53 -7.62 -1.04 -2.68
C VAL A 53 -7.33 -1.94 -1.49
N SER A 54 -8.15 -2.97 -1.26
CA SER A 54 -7.91 -3.95 -0.20
C SER A 54 -6.60 -4.73 -0.36
N GLU A 55 -6.06 -4.87 -1.58
CA GLU A 55 -4.79 -5.55 -1.85
C GLU A 55 -3.57 -4.61 -1.74
N VAL A 56 -3.79 -3.33 -1.48
CA VAL A 56 -2.79 -2.28 -1.63
C VAL A 56 -2.31 -1.77 -0.28
N ARG A 57 -0.99 -1.63 -0.13
CA ARG A 57 -0.36 -0.88 0.95
C ARG A 57 0.52 0.23 0.38
N VAL A 58 0.16 1.48 0.64
CA VAL A 58 0.98 2.63 0.28
C VAL A 58 2.00 2.88 1.39
N LEU A 59 3.29 2.79 1.03
CA LEU A 59 4.43 2.96 1.90
C LEU A 59 5.27 4.15 1.41
N ASN A 60 6.01 4.80 2.32
CA ASN A 60 7.01 5.82 1.97
C ASN A 60 6.49 6.94 1.03
N LEU A 61 5.22 7.32 1.14
CA LEU A 61 4.66 8.43 0.36
C LEU A 61 5.25 9.76 0.86
N ASN A 62 6.15 10.35 0.06
CA ASN A 62 6.96 11.51 0.42
C ASN A 62 6.99 12.54 -0.71
N LYS A 63 6.91 13.82 -0.37
CA LYS A 63 7.15 14.93 -1.29
C LYS A 63 8.65 15.19 -1.43
N ALA A 64 9.14 15.37 -2.65
CA ALA A 64 10.51 15.79 -2.90
C ALA A 64 10.75 17.22 -2.35
N PRO A 65 11.97 17.56 -1.90
CA PRO A 65 12.28 18.89 -1.37
C PRO A 65 12.07 20.02 -2.40
N GLU A 66 12.28 19.71 -3.68
CA GLU A 66 12.15 20.65 -4.79
C GLU A 66 11.02 20.23 -5.74
N GLY A 67 10.06 21.14 -5.94
CA GLY A 67 8.93 20.94 -6.86
C GLY A 67 7.75 20.15 -6.29
N ASP A 68 6.81 19.80 -7.18
CA ASP A 68 5.62 19.00 -6.86
C ASP A 68 5.80 17.53 -7.28
N VAL A 69 6.99 16.97 -7.01
CA VAL A 69 7.26 15.56 -7.24
C VAL A 69 6.97 14.79 -5.97
N TRP A 70 6.17 13.73 -6.09
CA TRP A 70 5.87 12.81 -5.00
C TRP A 70 6.43 11.44 -5.33
N THR A 71 7.04 10.80 -4.36
CA THR A 71 7.53 9.42 -4.47
C THR A 71 6.71 8.54 -3.53
N ALA A 72 6.48 7.30 -3.93
CA ALA A 72 5.77 6.32 -3.12
C ALA A 72 6.26 4.91 -3.44
N THR A 73 6.22 4.03 -2.45
CA THR A 73 6.36 2.58 -2.67
C THR A 73 5.01 1.96 -2.41
N VAL A 74 4.44 1.26 -3.38
CA VAL A 74 3.19 0.54 -3.22
C VAL A 74 3.47 -0.94 -3.17
N ILE A 75 2.90 -1.65 -2.21
CA ILE A 75 2.89 -3.11 -2.17
C ILE A 75 1.50 -3.59 -2.56
N ILE A 76 1.43 -4.49 -3.55
CA ILE A 76 0.20 -5.13 -4.01
C ILE A 76 0.29 -6.60 -3.60
N ALA A 77 -0.57 -7.01 -2.67
CA ALA A 77 -0.63 -8.38 -2.16
C ALA A 77 -1.93 -9.05 -2.63
N ARG A 78 -1.84 -9.88 -3.67
CA ARG A 78 -2.99 -10.63 -4.18
C ARG A 78 -3.21 -11.86 -3.33
N ASN A 79 -4.49 -12.18 -3.05
CA ASN A 79 -4.84 -13.27 -2.13
C ASN A 79 -4.12 -13.14 -0.77
N GLN A 80 -4.01 -11.92 -0.25
CA GLN A 80 -3.20 -11.56 0.95
C GLN A 80 -3.56 -12.30 2.25
N HIS A 81 -4.68 -13.02 2.27
CA HIS A 81 -5.13 -13.84 3.40
C HIS A 81 -5.04 -15.34 3.14
N SER A 82 -4.45 -15.76 2.02
CA SER A 82 -4.28 -17.16 1.68
C SER A 82 -2.92 -17.69 2.15
N ARG A 83 -2.72 -19.01 2.06
CA ARG A 83 -1.40 -19.65 2.25
C ARG A 83 -0.42 -19.41 1.10
N CYS A 84 -0.87 -18.80 0.00
CA CYS A 84 -0.05 -18.55 -1.17
C CYS A 84 -0.41 -17.19 -1.81
N PRO A 85 -0.18 -16.09 -1.09
CA PRO A 85 -0.28 -14.76 -1.67
C PRO A 85 0.80 -14.55 -2.72
N THR A 86 0.54 -13.65 -3.66
CA THR A 86 1.60 -13.07 -4.51
C THR A 86 1.80 -11.63 -4.13
N VAL A 87 3.04 -11.15 -4.25
CA VAL A 87 3.40 -9.80 -3.85
C VAL A 87 4.20 -9.12 -4.93
N GLU A 88 3.71 -7.96 -5.35
CA GLU A 88 4.37 -7.04 -6.24
C GLU A 88 4.66 -5.74 -5.51
N LYS A 89 5.78 -5.10 -5.83
CA LYS A 89 6.15 -3.78 -5.35
C LYS A 89 6.23 -2.83 -6.54
N TRP A 90 5.57 -1.69 -6.44
CA TRP A 90 5.64 -0.61 -7.42
C TRP A 90 6.31 0.60 -6.78
N ASP A 91 7.50 0.95 -7.27
CA ASP A 91 8.20 2.15 -6.83
C ASP A 91 7.85 3.31 -7.77
N TYR A 92 7.04 4.25 -7.30
CA TYR A 92 6.64 5.47 -8.00
C TYR A 92 7.73 6.53 -7.84
N SER A 93 8.38 6.86 -8.96
CA SER A 93 9.35 7.96 -9.07
C SER A 93 8.69 9.33 -9.19
N ASP A 94 7.45 9.36 -9.68
CA ASP A 94 6.56 10.52 -9.72
C ASP A 94 5.11 10.03 -9.64
N ALA A 95 4.57 10.04 -8.43
CA ALA A 95 3.23 9.57 -8.09
C ALA A 95 2.12 10.37 -8.78
N LEU A 96 2.34 11.66 -9.07
CA LEU A 96 1.34 12.49 -9.76
C LEU A 96 1.24 12.18 -11.26
N ARG A 97 2.30 11.59 -11.83
CA ARG A 97 2.34 11.18 -13.25
C ARG A 97 2.27 9.67 -13.41
N PHE A 98 2.00 8.94 -12.33
CA PHE A 98 1.92 7.47 -12.29
C PHE A 98 3.14 6.79 -12.93
N LYS A 99 4.33 7.35 -12.72
CA LYS A 99 5.59 6.77 -13.23
C LYS A 99 6.14 5.79 -12.22
N TYR A 100 5.85 4.51 -12.41
CA TYR A 100 6.28 3.45 -11.52
C TYR A 100 7.15 2.39 -12.20
N ARG A 101 7.90 1.65 -11.38
CA ARG A 101 8.63 0.44 -11.77
C ARG A 101 8.09 -0.76 -10.98
N PRO A 102 7.50 -1.77 -11.63
CA PRO A 102 7.08 -2.99 -10.96
C PRO A 102 8.27 -3.90 -10.65
N GLU A 103 8.19 -4.57 -9.51
CA GLU A 103 9.12 -5.60 -9.05
C GLU A 103 8.34 -6.73 -8.38
N MET A 104 8.48 -7.95 -8.87
CA MET A 104 7.85 -9.11 -8.28
C MET A 104 8.67 -9.59 -7.07
N LEU A 105 8.08 -9.56 -5.88
CA LEU A 105 8.73 -10.00 -4.63
C LEU A 105 8.39 -11.45 -4.29
N ILE A 106 7.13 -11.85 -4.50
CA ILE A 106 6.63 -13.20 -4.22
C ILE A 106 5.76 -13.65 -5.39
N ASN A 107 6.13 -14.75 -6.05
CA ASN A 107 5.40 -15.34 -7.18
C ASN A 107 5.08 -16.84 -7.01
N ASP A 108 5.47 -17.44 -5.88
CA ASP A 108 5.23 -18.85 -5.60
C ASP A 108 4.99 -19.08 -4.09
N CYS A 109 4.51 -20.29 -3.77
CA CYS A 109 4.24 -20.74 -2.40
C CYS A 109 5.45 -21.46 -1.76
N ASN A 110 6.66 -21.28 -2.31
CA ASN A 110 7.83 -21.97 -1.80
C ASN A 110 8.25 -21.39 -0.45
N GLN A 111 8.84 -22.25 0.39
CA GLN A 111 9.21 -21.84 1.75
C GLN A 111 10.30 -20.80 1.65
N ARG A 112 10.18 -19.72 2.42
CA ARG A 112 11.17 -18.66 2.47
C ARG A 112 12.10 -18.90 3.66
N ALA A 113 13.40 -18.72 3.45
CA ALA A 113 14.40 -18.89 4.50
C ALA A 113 14.29 -17.80 5.58
N SER A 114 13.93 -16.58 5.18
CA SER A 114 13.69 -15.46 6.07
C SER A 114 12.31 -14.87 5.85
N ILE A 115 11.80 -14.17 6.86
CA ILE A 115 10.50 -13.49 6.83
C ILE A 115 10.72 -11.99 7.01
N ALA A 116 10.55 -11.26 5.92
CA ALA A 116 10.57 -9.80 5.85
C ALA A 116 9.17 -9.21 5.61
N LEU A 117 8.28 -9.98 4.96
CA LEU A 117 6.91 -9.59 4.67
C LEU A 117 5.91 -10.49 5.41
N ARG A 118 4.73 -9.94 5.70
CA ARG A 118 3.63 -10.69 6.33
C ARG A 118 3.19 -11.88 5.46
N GLU A 119 3.25 -11.72 4.15
CA GLU A 119 2.93 -12.75 3.17
C GLU A 119 3.88 -13.95 3.23
N GLU A 120 5.16 -13.74 3.55
CA GLU A 120 6.11 -14.83 3.75
C GLU A 120 5.82 -15.62 5.03
N ALA A 121 5.36 -14.92 6.09
CA ALA A 121 4.91 -15.57 7.31
C ALA A 121 3.67 -16.45 7.06
N LEU A 122 2.72 -15.98 6.24
CA LEU A 122 1.57 -16.78 5.80
C LEU A 122 2.02 -18.03 5.03
N ILE A 123 2.91 -17.89 4.06
CA ILE A 123 3.42 -19.02 3.28
C ILE A 123 4.10 -20.05 4.19
N ASN A 124 4.96 -19.59 5.09
CA ASN A 124 5.73 -20.47 5.96
C ASN A 124 4.86 -21.16 7.02
N SER A 125 3.97 -20.42 7.69
CA SER A 125 3.05 -20.99 8.67
C SER A 125 2.00 -21.91 8.04
N GLY A 126 1.60 -21.65 6.79
CA GLY A 126 0.68 -22.48 6.01
C GLY A 126 1.23 -23.88 5.67
N LYS A 127 2.51 -24.16 5.97
CA LYS A 127 3.12 -25.49 5.86
C LYS A 127 3.12 -26.27 7.17
N SER A 128 2.75 -25.63 8.27
CA SER A 128 2.67 -26.28 9.58
C SER A 128 1.58 -27.35 9.61
N THR A 129 1.81 -28.43 10.35
CA THR A 129 0.77 -29.43 10.64
C THR A 129 -0.41 -28.83 11.41
N ARG A 130 -0.20 -27.74 12.15
CA ARG A 130 -1.27 -26.98 12.82
C ARG A 130 -2.22 -26.32 11.81
N PHE A 131 -1.68 -25.74 10.74
CA PHE A 131 -2.51 -25.20 9.67
C PHE A 131 -3.33 -26.31 8.98
N ALA A 132 -2.70 -27.46 8.72
CA ALA A 132 -3.40 -28.60 8.11
C ALA A 132 -4.59 -29.10 8.96
N ALA A 133 -4.56 -28.93 10.28
CA ALA A 133 -5.68 -29.28 11.16
C ALA A 133 -6.86 -28.30 11.06
N ILE A 134 -6.60 -27.03 10.76
CA ILE A 134 -7.63 -25.97 10.62
C ILE A 134 -8.36 -26.12 9.30
N THR A 135 -7.62 -26.41 8.23
CA THR A 135 -8.17 -26.50 6.87
C THR A 135 -8.11 -27.93 6.38
N GLY A 136 -9.25 -28.60 6.39
CA GLY A 136 -9.45 -29.81 5.59
C GLY A 136 -9.11 -29.62 4.10
N ALA A 137 -9.10 -28.38 3.60
CA ALA A 137 -8.25 -27.84 2.51
C ALA A 137 -8.86 -26.51 2.01
N ASN A 138 -8.02 -25.51 1.74
CA ASN A 138 -8.25 -24.35 0.85
C ASN A 138 -9.01 -23.10 1.32
N ASP A 139 -9.89 -23.14 2.32
CA ASP A 139 -10.72 -21.96 2.67
C ASP A 139 -10.30 -21.21 3.95
N ALA A 140 -9.07 -21.41 4.43
CA ALA A 140 -8.60 -20.61 5.58
C ALA A 140 -8.40 -19.15 5.22
N PHE A 141 -8.80 -18.31 6.17
CA PHE A 141 -8.42 -16.91 6.22
C PHE A 141 -7.24 -16.74 7.17
N GLY A 142 -6.15 -16.14 6.67
CA GLY A 142 -4.91 -15.94 7.38
C GLY A 142 -4.54 -14.47 7.52
N CYS A 143 -3.94 -14.12 8.65
CA CYS A 143 -3.37 -12.80 8.90
C CYS A 143 -2.02 -12.96 9.56
N ALA A 144 -1.04 -12.16 9.15
CA ALA A 144 0.28 -12.16 9.77
C ALA A 144 0.68 -10.77 10.25
N PHE A 145 1.30 -10.74 11.43
CA PHE A 145 1.71 -9.53 12.13
C PHE A 145 3.12 -9.68 12.67
N GLU A 146 3.91 -8.61 12.60
CA GLU A 146 5.12 -8.54 13.43
C GLU A 146 4.69 -8.10 14.83
N ASN A 147 5.10 -8.82 15.87
CA ASN A 147 4.63 -8.61 17.25
C ASN A 147 4.74 -7.14 17.70
N LYS A 148 5.87 -6.49 17.41
CA LYS A 148 6.10 -5.06 17.75
C LYS A 148 5.26 -4.06 16.97
N LYS A 149 4.62 -4.48 15.87
CA LYS A 149 3.87 -3.62 14.94
C LYS A 149 2.37 -3.91 14.96
N TYR A 150 1.89 -4.72 15.90
CA TYR A 150 0.46 -4.88 16.08
C TYR A 150 -0.13 -3.54 16.57
N ASP A 151 -0.99 -2.94 15.75
CA ASP A 151 -1.62 -1.65 15.99
C ASP A 151 -3.11 -1.68 15.61
N SER A 152 -3.80 -0.54 15.72
CA SER A 152 -5.23 -0.44 15.39
C SER A 152 -5.56 -0.75 13.93
N ALA A 153 -4.61 -0.63 12.99
CA ALA A 153 -4.82 -1.00 11.59
C ALA A 153 -4.85 -2.52 11.40
N ALA A 154 -4.42 -3.29 12.41
CA ALA A 154 -4.56 -4.74 12.43
C ALA A 154 -6.02 -5.20 12.37
N ALA A 155 -6.96 -4.43 12.95
CA ALA A 155 -8.38 -4.76 12.94
C ALA A 155 -9.00 -4.67 11.54
N GLU A 156 -8.56 -3.69 10.72
CA GLU A 156 -9.00 -3.56 9.32
C GLU A 156 -8.41 -4.68 8.46
N TYR A 157 -7.14 -5.02 8.67
CA TYR A 157 -6.48 -6.10 7.96
C TYR A 157 -7.00 -7.49 8.37
N CYS A 158 -7.35 -7.70 9.64
CA CYS A 158 -7.80 -9.01 10.14
C CYS A 158 -9.08 -8.92 10.97
N PRO A 159 -10.25 -8.68 10.32
CA PRO A 159 -11.53 -8.55 11.03
C PRO A 159 -11.89 -9.71 11.96
N PRO A 160 -11.58 -10.99 11.66
CA PRO A 160 -11.94 -12.11 12.54
C PRO A 160 -11.00 -12.32 13.73
N LEU A 161 -9.99 -11.48 13.93
CA LEU A 161 -9.02 -11.64 15.01
C LEU A 161 -9.63 -11.24 16.36
N ASP A 162 -9.58 -12.14 17.34
CA ASP A 162 -9.79 -11.79 18.74
C ASP A 162 -8.50 -11.20 19.33
N GLU A 163 -8.50 -9.89 19.55
CA GLU A 163 -7.36 -9.15 20.10
C GLU A 163 -6.94 -9.65 21.49
N THR A 164 -7.90 -10.09 22.32
CA THR A 164 -7.57 -10.61 23.66
C THR A 164 -6.81 -11.93 23.53
N ALA A 165 -7.29 -12.82 22.66
CA ALA A 165 -6.62 -14.09 22.37
C ALA A 165 -5.24 -13.87 21.73
N PHE A 166 -5.12 -12.92 20.80
CA PHE A 166 -3.87 -12.53 20.18
C PHE A 166 -2.86 -12.04 21.22
N ASN A 167 -3.24 -11.08 22.08
CA ASN A 167 -2.37 -10.53 23.10
C ASN A 167 -1.91 -11.60 24.11
N ALA A 168 -2.82 -12.49 24.53
CA ALA A 168 -2.48 -13.61 25.38
C ALA A 168 -1.45 -14.55 24.69
N PHE A 169 -1.64 -14.86 23.41
CA PHE A 169 -0.70 -15.66 22.63
C PHE A 169 0.65 -14.97 22.42
N ALA A 170 0.64 -13.65 22.20
CA ALA A 170 1.82 -12.82 21.96
C ALA A 170 2.71 -12.65 23.21
N THR A 171 2.15 -12.89 24.40
CA THR A 171 2.89 -12.88 25.67
C THR A 171 4.15 -13.74 25.57
N ASP A 172 5.28 -13.16 25.99
CA ASP A 172 6.63 -13.72 26.02
C ASP A 172 7.27 -14.03 24.66
N LEU A 173 6.65 -13.62 23.54
CA LEU A 173 7.30 -13.70 22.24
C LEU A 173 8.26 -12.53 22.01
N PRO A 174 9.38 -12.74 21.30
CA PRO A 174 10.24 -11.65 20.84
C PRO A 174 9.45 -10.60 20.06
N LEU A 175 9.85 -9.34 20.18
CA LEU A 175 9.22 -8.21 19.49
C LEU A 175 9.29 -8.33 17.96
N ASN A 176 10.32 -8.97 17.43
CA ASN A 176 10.49 -9.24 16.00
C ASN A 176 9.86 -10.56 15.55
N ALA A 177 9.16 -11.29 16.43
CA ALA A 177 8.46 -12.50 16.04
C ALA A 177 7.30 -12.15 15.09
N TRP A 178 7.07 -13.01 14.11
CA TRP A 178 5.90 -12.99 13.26
C TRP A 178 4.83 -13.90 13.84
N ILE A 179 3.66 -13.35 14.13
CA ILE A 179 2.50 -14.09 14.62
C ILE A 179 1.52 -14.21 13.47
N VAL A 180 1.17 -15.45 13.11
CA VAL A 180 0.18 -15.76 12.09
C VAL A 180 -1.05 -16.33 12.76
N TYR A 181 -2.17 -15.67 12.52
CA TYR A 181 -3.50 -16.13 12.86
C TYR A 181 -4.13 -16.82 11.64
N TRP A 182 -4.64 -18.02 11.86
CA TRP A 182 -5.42 -18.77 10.88
C TRP A 182 -6.80 -19.05 11.44
N THR A 183 -7.83 -18.87 10.61
CA THR A 183 -9.20 -19.23 10.94
C THR A 183 -9.88 -19.96 9.79
N GLY A 184 -10.71 -20.94 10.14
CA GLY A 184 -11.51 -21.74 9.22
C GLY A 184 -12.86 -22.10 9.86
N ALA A 185 -13.64 -22.98 9.21
CA ALA A 185 -15.05 -23.21 9.54
C ALA A 185 -15.38 -23.44 11.02
N ASN A 186 -14.49 -24.07 11.80
CA ASN A 186 -14.73 -24.36 13.23
C ASN A 186 -13.47 -24.24 14.11
N GLN A 187 -12.36 -23.75 13.57
CA GLN A 187 -11.08 -23.75 14.29
C GLN A 187 -10.28 -22.51 13.97
N THR A 188 -9.52 -22.07 14.98
CA THR A 188 -8.52 -21.03 14.86
C THR A 188 -7.19 -21.57 15.38
N ALA A 189 -6.08 -21.03 14.87
CA ALA A 189 -4.79 -21.26 15.48
C ALA A 189 -3.89 -20.05 15.31
N PHE A 190 -2.98 -19.91 16.26
CA PHE A 190 -1.86 -19.00 16.20
C PHE A 190 -0.56 -19.78 15.99
N ILE A 191 0.29 -19.26 15.11
CA ILE A 191 1.62 -19.80 14.83
C ILE A 191 2.61 -18.64 14.90
N ALA A 192 3.57 -18.72 15.80
CA ALA A 192 4.67 -17.76 15.90
C ALA A 192 5.92 -18.28 15.20
N LEU A 193 6.54 -17.43 14.39
CA LEU A 193 7.78 -17.67 13.66
C LEU A 193 8.81 -16.60 14.01
N SER A 194 10.08 -16.97 14.07
CA SER A 194 11.18 -16.00 14.09
C SER A 194 11.37 -15.37 12.70
N PRO A 195 12.09 -14.23 12.57
CA PRO A 195 12.49 -13.70 11.26
C PRO A 195 13.30 -14.69 10.41
N GLN A 196 13.93 -15.69 11.03
CA GLN A 196 14.68 -16.77 10.39
C GLN A 196 13.81 -18.00 10.08
N ASN A 197 12.48 -17.85 10.17
CA ASN A 197 11.52 -18.92 9.89
C ASN A 197 11.61 -20.12 10.86
N GLU A 198 12.03 -19.88 12.11
CA GLU A 198 12.00 -20.91 13.15
C GLU A 198 10.66 -20.85 13.88
N MET A 199 10.04 -22.00 14.13
CA MET A 199 8.79 -22.05 14.90
C MET A 199 9.07 -21.78 16.37
N LEU A 200 8.44 -20.73 16.91
CA LEU A 200 8.62 -20.29 18.29
C LEU A 200 7.52 -20.81 19.22
N LYS A 201 6.27 -20.78 18.75
CA LYS A 201 5.08 -21.09 19.56
C LYS A 201 3.89 -21.44 18.66
N THR A 202 2.98 -22.30 19.14
CA THR A 202 1.70 -22.59 18.48
C THR A 202 0.59 -22.81 19.52
N SER A 203 -0.65 -22.48 19.20
CA SER A 203 -1.85 -22.80 20.01
C SER A 203 -2.55 -24.07 19.52
#